data_AF-A0AAV0YYW6-F1
#
_entry.id   AF-A0AAV0YYW6-F1
#
_cell.length_a   1.000
_cell.length_b   1.000
_cell.length_c   1.000
_cell.angle_alpha   90.00
_cell.angle_beta   90.00
_cell.angle_gamma   90.00
#
_symmetry.space_group_name_H-M   'P 1'
#
loop_
_entity.id
_entity.type
_entity.pdbx_description
1 polymer ?
#
loop_
_entity_poly.entity_id
_entity_poly.type
_entity_poly.pdbx_seq_one_letter_code
_entity_poly.pdbx_strand_id
1 'polypeptide(L)'
;MRTTSGEIVETLPRSFQVHSKICMELMRILDDIMRIFPDIEDARPKCSSGIESLVYLNNSIQKAKLLLQHCSECSKLYLAVTGDTVLLRCQKAKKSLEQSLIPIQSMVPVVLAVEVSRIVDDLERATFVLDSAEEEAGKVLTELLQQGTSNLVSAEDFELKALEFAAPRLNITSQKALLIEGRSIKKLLDKIGPNDQKKKSVVNRPVGIFGSLWSYFCCLISMVDMHISGLHSFLLLLLGMRSLDQMVVKEGSWS
;
A
#
# COMPACT_ATOMS: atom_id res chain seq x y z
N MET A 1 -22.09 8.04 -41.40
CA MET A 1 -20.66 8.11 -41.08
C MET A 1 -20.53 7.83 -39.59
N ARG A 2 -20.01 6.66 -39.22
CA ARG A 2 -19.99 6.10 -37.87
C ARG A 2 -18.64 6.46 -37.25
N THR A 3 -18.61 7.29 -36.22
CA THR A 3 -17.41 7.49 -35.40
C THR A 3 -17.56 6.66 -34.15
N THR A 4 -16.91 5.50 -34.14
CA THR A 4 -16.65 4.70 -32.94
C THR A 4 -15.58 5.42 -32.11
N SER A 5 -15.99 6.13 -31.05
CA SER A 5 -15.07 6.49 -29.99
C SER A 5 -14.71 5.22 -29.25
N GLY A 6 -13.43 4.85 -29.27
CA GLY A 6 -12.90 3.76 -28.47
C GLY A 6 -13.16 4.06 -27.00
N GLU A 7 -14.05 3.28 -26.41
CA GLU A 7 -14.25 3.22 -24.98
C GLU A 7 -12.94 2.73 -24.36
N ILE A 8 -12.20 3.65 -23.74
CA ILE A 8 -11.09 3.29 -22.89
C ILE A 8 -11.73 2.55 -21.73
N VAL A 9 -11.64 1.22 -21.73
CA VAL A 9 -12.00 0.40 -20.57
C VAL A 9 -11.10 0.87 -19.43
N GLU A 10 -11.65 1.72 -18.58
CA GLU A 10 -10.96 2.30 -17.43
C GLU A 10 -10.74 1.17 -16.44
N THR A 11 -9.56 0.57 -16.49
CA THR A 11 -9.24 -0.66 -15.75
C THR A 11 -8.91 -0.33 -14.31
N LEU A 12 -9.62 -0.96 -13.37
CA LEU A 12 -9.31 -0.88 -11.96
C LEU A 12 -7.93 -1.51 -11.66
N PRO A 13 -7.17 -0.95 -10.69
CA PRO A 13 -5.88 -1.52 -10.31
C PRO A 13 -6.06 -2.93 -9.74
N ARG A 14 -5.28 -3.89 -10.24
CA ARG A 14 -5.41 -5.32 -9.87
C ARG A 14 -4.44 -5.78 -8.78
N SER A 15 -3.62 -4.88 -8.26
CA SER A 15 -2.61 -5.21 -7.25
C SER A 15 -2.47 -4.08 -6.24
N PHE A 16 -2.49 -4.44 -4.96
CA PHE A 16 -2.31 -3.53 -3.84
C PHE A 16 -1.15 -4.01 -3.00
N GLN A 17 -0.25 -3.10 -2.66
CA GLN A 17 1.02 -3.45 -2.01
C GLN A 17 0.93 -3.52 -0.48
N VAL A 18 0.00 -2.75 0.10
CA VAL A 18 -0.33 -2.67 1.53
C VAL A 18 -1.84 -2.53 1.62
N HIS A 19 -2.46 -3.03 2.69
CA HIS A 19 -3.92 -3.02 2.92
C HIS A 19 -4.67 -3.77 1.82
N SER A 20 -4.04 -4.80 1.27
CA SER A 20 -4.52 -5.51 0.08
C SER A 20 -5.90 -6.13 0.29
N LYS A 21 -6.16 -6.72 1.47
CA LYS A 21 -7.44 -7.32 1.84
C LYS A 21 -8.59 -6.31 1.75
N ILE A 22 -8.42 -5.12 2.34
CA ILE A 22 -9.44 -4.06 2.31
C ILE A 22 -9.66 -3.58 0.87
N CYS A 23 -8.58 -3.31 0.13
CA CYS A 23 -8.67 -2.76 -1.21
C CYS A 23 -9.28 -3.76 -2.21
N MET A 24 -8.93 -5.05 -2.10
CA MET A 24 -9.51 -6.11 -2.94
C MET A 24 -10.99 -6.31 -2.65
N GLU A 25 -11.41 -6.24 -1.38
CA GLU A 25 -12.83 -6.38 -1.04
C GLU A 25 -13.67 -5.22 -1.58
N LEU A 26 -13.17 -3.97 -1.45
CA LEU A 26 -13.82 -2.81 -2.06
C LEU A 26 -13.83 -2.90 -3.59
N MET A 27 -12.74 -3.37 -4.21
CA MET A 27 -12.64 -3.56 -5.65
C MET A 27 -13.66 -4.59 -6.17
N ARG A 28 -13.81 -5.74 -5.48
CA ARG A 28 -14.78 -6.79 -5.83
C ARG A 28 -16.19 -6.24 -5.91
N ILE A 29 -16.61 -5.49 -4.88
CA ILE A 29 -17.92 -4.86 -4.83
C ILE A 29 -18.07 -3.82 -5.94
N LEU A 30 -17.02 -3.04 -6.20
CA LEU A 30 -17.04 -2.03 -7.25
C LEU A 30 -17.17 -2.64 -8.65
N ASP A 31 -16.50 -3.78 -8.91
CA ASP A 31 -16.63 -4.54 -10.15
C ASP A 31 -18.07 -5.04 -10.34
N ASP A 32 -18.71 -5.56 -9.28
CA ASP A 32 -20.10 -6.00 -9.33
C ASP A 32 -21.07 -4.85 -9.62
N ILE A 33 -20.85 -3.67 -9.01
CA ILE A 33 -21.63 -2.46 -9.29
C ILE A 33 -21.43 -2.00 -10.73
N MET A 34 -20.18 -1.94 -11.20
CA MET A 34 -19.85 -1.49 -12.55
C MET A 34 -20.45 -2.41 -13.62
N ARG A 35 -20.59 -3.72 -13.33
CA ARG A 35 -21.23 -4.68 -14.23
C ARG A 35 -22.70 -4.35 -14.48
N ILE A 36 -23.44 -3.94 -13.44
CA ILE A 36 -24.89 -3.66 -13.54
C ILE A 36 -25.21 -2.19 -13.82
N PHE A 37 -24.21 -1.31 -13.71
CA PHE A 37 -24.40 0.13 -13.87
C PHE A 37 -25.04 0.52 -15.22
N PRO A 38 -24.63 -0.06 -16.38
CA PRO A 38 -25.29 0.23 -17.66
C PRO A 38 -26.79 -0.13 -17.66
N ASP A 39 -27.17 -1.25 -17.05
CA ASP A 39 -28.58 -1.68 -16.97
C ASP A 39 -29.40 -0.73 -16.09
N ILE A 40 -28.79 -0.17 -15.04
CA ILE A 40 -29.40 0.87 -14.19
C ILE A 40 -29.59 2.16 -14.99
N GLU A 41 -28.61 2.56 -15.81
CA GLU A 41 -28.72 3.73 -16.67
C GLU A 41 -29.81 3.56 -17.73
N ASP A 42 -29.91 2.37 -18.34
CA ASP A 42 -30.91 2.02 -19.35
C ASP A 42 -32.33 1.96 -18.77
N ALA A 43 -32.47 1.56 -17.50
CA ALA A 43 -33.74 1.62 -16.79
C ALA A 43 -34.28 3.06 -16.64
N ARG A 44 -33.41 4.08 -16.78
CA ARG A 44 -33.72 5.52 -16.74
C ARG A 44 -34.72 5.87 -15.63
N PRO A 45 -34.31 5.91 -14.36
CA PRO A 45 -35.21 6.32 -13.29
C PRO A 45 -35.66 7.78 -13.52
N LYS A 46 -36.89 7.97 -14.01
CA LYS A 46 -37.39 9.27 -14.56
C LYS A 46 -37.86 10.28 -13.50
N CYS A 47 -37.91 9.89 -12.23
CA CYS A 47 -38.23 10.78 -11.13
C CYS A 47 -36.99 11.59 -10.69
N SER A 48 -37.19 12.78 -10.13
CA SER A 48 -36.09 13.63 -9.65
C SER A 48 -35.20 12.90 -8.63
N SER A 49 -35.82 12.19 -7.68
CA SER A 49 -35.12 11.37 -6.68
C SER A 49 -34.30 10.23 -7.30
N GLY A 50 -34.76 9.69 -8.42
CA GLY A 50 -34.06 8.63 -9.14
C GLY A 50 -32.86 9.12 -9.92
N ILE A 51 -32.99 10.28 -10.58
CA ILE A 51 -31.87 10.96 -11.22
C ILE A 51 -30.80 11.33 -10.18
N GLU A 52 -31.21 11.89 -9.04
CA GLU A 52 -30.30 12.22 -7.94
C GLU A 52 -29.57 10.98 -7.40
N SER A 53 -30.27 9.87 -7.22
CA SER A 53 -29.68 8.61 -6.74
C SER A 53 -28.67 8.04 -7.73
N LEU A 54 -28.97 8.08 -9.04
CA LEU A 54 -28.06 7.63 -10.09
C LEU A 54 -26.81 8.50 -10.18
N VAL A 55 -26.97 9.83 -10.11
CA VAL A 55 -25.83 10.76 -10.06
C VAL A 55 -24.98 10.54 -8.80
N TYR A 56 -25.63 10.28 -7.66
CA TYR A 56 -24.93 9.98 -6.41
C TYR A 56 -24.15 8.65 -6.48
N LEU A 57 -24.73 7.61 -7.11
CA LEU A 57 -24.05 6.35 -7.38
C LEU A 57 -22.82 6.55 -8.26
N ASN A 58 -22.95 7.24 -9.40
CA ASN A 58 -21.82 7.51 -10.30
C ASN A 58 -20.68 8.24 -9.57
N ASN A 59 -21.02 9.30 -8.80
CA ASN A 59 -20.03 10.03 -8.01
C ASN A 59 -19.34 9.14 -6.95
N SER A 60 -20.08 8.21 -6.36
CA SER A 60 -19.55 7.26 -5.37
C SER A 60 -18.60 6.24 -6.01
N ILE A 61 -18.96 5.73 -7.20
CA ILE A 61 -18.10 4.87 -8.04
C ILE A 61 -16.79 5.60 -8.34
N GLN A 62 -16.84 6.82 -8.88
CA GLN A 62 -15.63 7.58 -9.23
C GLN A 62 -14.73 7.84 -8.02
N LYS A 63 -15.30 8.17 -6.86
CA LYS A 63 -14.54 8.35 -5.61
C LYS A 63 -13.89 7.04 -5.14
N ALA A 64 -14.57 5.91 -5.27
CA ALA A 64 -14.02 4.60 -4.95
C ALA A 64 -12.87 4.22 -5.90
N LYS A 65 -13.01 4.47 -7.21
CA LYS A 65 -11.94 4.28 -8.20
C LYS A 65 -10.68 5.07 -7.83
N LEU A 66 -10.83 6.36 -7.55
CA LEU A 66 -9.72 7.23 -7.15
C LEU A 66 -9.05 6.77 -5.85
N LEU A 67 -9.83 6.24 -4.89
CA LEU A 67 -9.29 5.67 -3.66
C LEU A 67 -8.47 4.42 -3.94
N LEU A 68 -8.98 3.48 -4.75
CA LEU A 68 -8.25 2.27 -5.11
C LEU A 68 -6.98 2.60 -5.90
N GLN A 69 -7.06 3.52 -6.87
CA GLN A 69 -5.89 3.98 -7.61
C GLN A 69 -4.83 4.55 -6.65
N HIS A 70 -5.24 5.41 -5.72
CA HIS A 70 -4.36 5.94 -4.69
C HIS A 70 -3.67 4.85 -3.87
N CYS A 71 -4.40 3.81 -3.44
CA CYS A 71 -3.84 2.69 -2.68
C CYS A 71 -2.91 1.79 -3.52
N SER A 72 -3.08 1.78 -4.85
CA SER A 72 -2.22 0.99 -5.75
C SER A 72 -0.91 1.68 -6.12
N GLU A 73 -0.92 3.01 -6.19
CA GLU A 73 0.22 3.81 -6.67
C GLU A 73 1.07 4.42 -5.55
N CYS A 74 0.53 4.53 -4.34
CA CYS A 74 1.27 5.11 -3.22
C CYS A 74 2.39 4.21 -2.70
N SER A 75 3.36 4.85 -2.06
CA SER A 75 4.42 4.16 -1.30
C SER A 75 3.82 3.27 -0.21
N LYS A 76 4.42 2.09 -0.03
CA LYS A 76 4.07 1.17 1.06
C LYS A 76 4.24 1.81 2.43
N LEU A 77 5.36 2.52 2.64
CA LEU A 77 5.63 3.22 3.89
C LEU A 77 4.56 4.29 4.18
N TYR A 78 4.15 5.04 3.16
CA TYR A 78 3.10 6.05 3.30
C TYR A 78 1.73 5.42 3.62
N LEU A 79 1.38 4.34 2.93
CA LEU A 79 0.13 3.63 3.16
C LEU A 79 0.09 2.99 4.56
N ALA A 80 1.21 2.47 5.07
CA ALA A 80 1.31 1.96 6.43
C ALA A 80 1.05 3.06 7.46
N VAL A 81 1.73 4.21 7.34
CA VAL A 81 1.52 5.38 8.23
C VAL A 81 0.09 5.92 8.15
N THR A 82 -0.57 5.81 7.00
CA THR A 82 -1.93 6.31 6.79
C THR A 82 -3.01 5.22 6.84
N GLY A 83 -2.71 4.05 7.42
CA GLY A 83 -3.59 2.88 7.43
C GLY A 83 -5.00 3.17 7.95
N ASP A 84 -5.12 3.82 9.11
CA ASP A 84 -6.43 4.21 9.67
C ASP A 84 -7.22 5.15 8.75
N THR A 85 -6.51 6.06 8.07
CA THR A 85 -7.13 6.98 7.11
C THR A 85 -7.62 6.23 5.88
N VAL A 86 -6.85 5.26 5.38
CA VAL A 86 -7.27 4.38 4.27
C VAL A 86 -8.50 3.57 4.68
N LEU A 87 -8.47 2.92 5.85
CA LEU A 87 -9.59 2.15 6.39
C LEU A 87 -10.86 3.01 6.46
N LEU A 88 -10.79 4.19 7.08
CA LEU A 88 -11.92 5.10 7.20
C LEU A 88 -12.47 5.53 5.83
N ARG A 89 -11.58 5.81 4.86
CA ARG A 89 -11.99 6.17 3.50
C ARG A 89 -12.68 5.01 2.79
N CYS A 90 -12.21 3.78 2.95
CA CYS A 90 -12.86 2.58 2.41
C CYS A 90 -14.24 2.38 3.03
N GLN A 91 -14.36 2.47 4.36
CA GLN A 91 -15.65 2.37 5.06
C GLN A 91 -16.65 3.43 4.58
N LYS A 92 -16.19 4.67 4.39
CA LYS A 92 -17.01 5.75 3.83
C LYS A 92 -17.44 5.46 2.39
N ALA A 93 -16.55 4.92 1.56
CA ALA A 93 -16.87 4.52 0.19
C ALA A 93 -17.94 3.42 0.17
N LYS A 94 -17.79 2.35 0.98
CA LYS A 94 -18.80 1.31 1.20
C LYS A 94 -20.16 1.91 1.52
N LYS A 95 -20.22 2.78 2.55
CA LYS A 95 -21.47 3.41 2.99
C LYS A 95 -22.11 4.29 1.90
N SER A 96 -21.30 5.05 1.16
CA SER A 96 -21.82 5.89 0.06
C SER A 96 -22.40 5.05 -1.08
N LEU A 97 -21.74 3.94 -1.45
CA LEU A 97 -22.24 3.02 -2.47
C LEU A 97 -23.57 2.39 -2.03
N GLU A 98 -23.63 1.88 -0.80
CA GLU A 98 -24.84 1.31 -0.20
C GLU A 98 -26.01 2.30 -0.21
N GLN A 99 -25.79 3.52 0.31
CA GLN A 99 -26.81 4.57 0.36
C GLN A 99 -27.29 4.99 -1.04
N SER A 100 -26.44 4.90 -2.06
CA SER A 100 -26.82 5.23 -3.43
C SER A 100 -27.64 4.13 -4.11
N LEU A 101 -27.43 2.87 -3.74
CA LEU A 101 -28.10 1.71 -4.34
C LEU A 101 -29.48 1.43 -3.74
N ILE A 102 -29.69 1.70 -2.45
CA ILE A 102 -30.95 1.43 -1.75
C ILE A 102 -32.16 2.06 -2.47
N PRO A 103 -32.16 3.37 -2.82
CA PRO A 103 -33.31 3.98 -3.51
C PRO A 103 -33.56 3.39 -4.90
N ILE A 104 -32.48 3.01 -5.60
CA ILE A 104 -32.50 2.50 -6.98
C ILE A 104 -33.30 1.19 -7.07
N GLN A 105 -33.28 0.34 -6.04
CA GLN A 105 -34.03 -0.94 -6.01
C GLN A 105 -35.51 -0.76 -6.37
N SER A 106 -36.13 0.32 -5.91
CA SER A 106 -37.55 0.62 -6.15
C SER A 106 -37.84 1.26 -7.52
N MET A 107 -36.80 1.62 -8.27
CA MET A 107 -36.89 2.45 -9.48
C MET A 107 -36.47 1.70 -10.75
N VAL A 108 -36.02 0.45 -10.61
CA VAL A 108 -35.56 -0.41 -11.70
C VAL A 108 -36.47 -1.63 -11.87
N PRO A 109 -36.43 -2.31 -13.03
CA PRO A 109 -37.17 -3.56 -13.22
C PRO A 109 -36.82 -4.61 -12.16
N VAL A 110 -37.78 -5.47 -11.81
CA VAL A 110 -37.67 -6.46 -10.72
C VAL A 110 -36.41 -7.32 -10.82
N VAL A 111 -36.03 -7.75 -12.03
CA VAL A 111 -34.83 -8.57 -12.26
C VAL A 111 -33.56 -7.82 -11.82
N LEU A 112 -33.44 -6.55 -12.20
CA LEU A 112 -32.31 -5.70 -11.81
C LEU A 112 -32.36 -5.34 -10.32
N ALA A 113 -33.55 -5.15 -9.75
CA ALA A 113 -33.72 -4.89 -8.32
C ALA A 113 -33.18 -6.04 -7.45
N VAL A 114 -33.34 -7.29 -7.91
CA VAL A 114 -32.77 -8.47 -7.22
C VAL A 114 -31.24 -8.42 -7.24
N GLU A 115 -30.62 -8.04 -8.36
CA GLU A 115 -29.16 -7.91 -8.44
C GLU A 115 -28.64 -6.77 -7.55
N VAL A 116 -29.32 -5.61 -7.57
CA VAL A 116 -28.99 -4.49 -6.68
C VAL A 116 -29.11 -4.90 -5.22
N SER A 117 -30.16 -5.64 -4.83
CA SER A 117 -30.33 -6.14 -3.46
C SER A 117 -29.17 -7.04 -3.05
N ARG A 118 -28.72 -7.96 -3.92
CA ARG A 118 -27.58 -8.85 -3.63
C ARG A 118 -26.30 -8.05 -3.37
N ILE A 119 -26.05 -6.99 -4.15
CA ILE A 119 -24.88 -6.13 -3.94
C ILE A 119 -25.00 -5.33 -2.64
N VAL A 120 -26.19 -4.84 -2.30
CA VAL A 120 -26.42 -4.16 -1.00
C VAL A 120 -26.17 -5.11 0.17
N ASP A 121 -26.64 -6.35 0.08
CA ASP A 121 -26.37 -7.36 1.11
C ASP A 121 -24.87 -7.69 1.22
N ASP A 122 -24.15 -7.75 0.09
CA ASP A 122 -22.69 -7.95 0.07
C ASP A 122 -21.95 -6.75 0.67
N LEU A 123 -22.40 -5.53 0.37
CA LEU A 123 -21.92 -4.30 1.00
C LEU A 123 -22.10 -4.38 2.51
N GLU A 124 -23.28 -4.74 3.02
CA GLU A 124 -23.54 -4.85 4.46
C GLU A 124 -22.58 -5.84 5.14
N ARG A 125 -22.42 -7.04 4.55
CA ARG A 125 -21.55 -8.10 5.07
C ARG A 125 -20.05 -7.81 4.98
N ALA A 126 -19.62 -6.94 4.07
CA ALA A 126 -18.20 -6.68 3.85
C ALA A 126 -17.52 -6.06 5.09
N THR A 127 -16.49 -6.71 5.61
CA THR A 127 -15.71 -6.25 6.76
C THR A 127 -14.35 -5.72 6.32
N PHE A 128 -14.02 -4.49 6.72
CA PHE A 128 -12.71 -3.90 6.45
C PHE A 128 -11.86 -3.91 7.73
N VAL A 129 -10.75 -4.65 7.69
CA VAL A 129 -9.81 -4.82 8.81
C VAL A 129 -8.39 -4.70 8.26
N LEU A 130 -7.54 -3.96 8.97
CA LEU A 130 -6.12 -3.81 8.62
C LEU A 130 -5.38 -5.12 8.92
N ASP A 131 -4.33 -5.41 8.15
CA ASP A 131 -3.45 -6.51 8.51
C ASP A 131 -2.61 -6.12 9.72
N SER A 132 -2.55 -6.97 10.74
CA SER A 132 -1.86 -6.64 11.99
C SER A 132 -0.37 -6.33 11.77
N ALA A 133 0.29 -6.98 10.81
CA ALA A 133 1.70 -6.70 10.54
C ALA A 133 1.89 -5.32 9.90
N GLU A 134 1.00 -4.94 8.98
CA GLU A 134 0.98 -3.64 8.31
C GLU A 134 0.61 -2.52 9.28
N GLU A 135 -0.34 -2.78 10.18
CA GLU A 135 -0.79 -1.86 11.22
C GLU A 135 0.34 -1.55 12.23
N GLU A 136 1.01 -2.58 12.75
CA GLU A 136 2.12 -2.40 13.68
C GLU A 136 3.31 -1.67 13.02
N ALA A 137 3.60 -1.97 11.75
CA ALA A 137 4.58 -1.22 10.99
C ALA A 137 4.18 0.27 10.86
N GLY A 138 2.91 0.56 10.62
CA GLY A 138 2.36 1.91 10.59
C GLY A 138 2.51 2.66 11.91
N LYS A 139 2.27 2.01 13.05
CA LYS A 139 2.40 2.60 14.40
C LYS A 139 3.84 3.02 14.68
N VAL A 140 4.81 2.12 14.47
CA VAL A 140 6.25 2.41 14.68
C VAL A 140 6.72 3.56 13.80
N LEU A 141 6.33 3.58 12.52
CA LEU A 141 6.67 4.68 11.61
C LEU A 141 5.99 6.00 12.02
N THR A 142 4.78 5.94 12.57
CA THR A 142 4.06 7.12 13.06
C THR A 142 4.73 7.70 14.30
N GLU A 143 5.14 6.86 15.24
CA GLU A 143 5.91 7.26 16.43
C GLU A 143 7.23 7.92 16.02
N LEU A 144 7.94 7.34 15.03
CA LEU A 144 9.15 7.93 14.47
C LEU A 144 8.92 9.36 13.97
N LEU A 145 7.84 9.55 13.19
CA LEU A 145 7.48 10.86 12.67
C LEU A 145 7.11 11.85 13.80
N GLN A 146 6.56 11.38 14.92
CA GLN A 146 6.25 12.25 16.06
C GLN A 146 7.51 12.65 16.85
N GLN A 147 8.41 11.69 17.12
CA GLN A 147 9.61 11.87 17.94
C GLN A 147 10.75 12.64 17.26
N GLY A 148 10.84 12.60 15.92
CA GLY A 148 11.81 13.38 15.12
C GLY A 148 11.64 14.91 15.22
N THR A 149 10.75 15.41 16.09
CA THR A 149 10.57 16.83 16.40
C THR A 149 11.50 17.30 17.54
N SER A 150 12.19 16.40 18.25
CA SER A 150 12.77 16.72 19.57
C SER A 150 14.27 16.47 19.78
N ASN A 151 14.98 15.64 19.01
CA ASN A 151 16.41 15.33 19.28
C ASN A 151 17.20 14.96 18.01
N LEU A 152 18.36 15.60 17.76
CA LEU A 152 19.16 15.46 16.52
C LEU A 152 20.33 14.47 16.58
N VAL A 153 20.80 14.04 17.76
CA VAL A 153 22.06 13.25 17.87
C VAL A 153 21.83 11.75 18.07
N SER A 154 20.63 11.31 18.47
CA SER A 154 20.26 9.87 18.54
C SER A 154 19.19 9.46 17.50
N ALA A 155 18.88 10.35 16.54
CA ALA A 155 17.79 10.18 15.59
C ALA A 155 18.09 9.08 14.55
N GLU A 156 19.34 8.96 14.08
CA GLU A 156 19.70 8.03 13.00
C GLU A 156 19.55 6.55 13.40
N ASP A 157 19.99 6.17 14.61
CA ASP A 157 19.86 4.80 15.13
C ASP A 157 18.38 4.42 15.36
N PHE A 158 17.56 5.40 15.75
CA PHE A 158 16.12 5.19 15.95
C PHE A 158 15.36 5.08 14.61
N GLU A 159 15.68 5.91 13.62
CA GLU A 159 15.16 5.83 12.26
C GLU A 159 15.49 4.48 11.60
N LEU A 160 16.73 4.02 11.77
CA LEU A 160 17.19 2.74 11.23
C LEU A 160 16.45 1.57 11.87
N LYS A 161 16.31 1.55 13.21
CA LYS A 161 15.54 0.50 13.92
C LYS A 161 14.06 0.47 13.52
N ALA A 162 13.43 1.63 13.34
CA ALA A 162 12.04 1.71 12.90
C ALA A 162 11.86 1.14 11.48
N LEU A 163 12.81 1.39 10.58
CA LEU A 163 12.80 0.83 9.23
C LEU A 163 13.12 -0.65 9.20
N GLU A 164 14.10 -1.12 9.98
CA GLU A 164 14.40 -2.55 10.15
C GLU A 164 13.18 -3.32 10.66
N PHE A 165 12.38 -2.69 11.53
CA PHE A 165 11.13 -3.27 12.01
C PHE A 165 10.02 -3.29 10.95
N ALA A 166 9.82 -2.18 10.23
CA ALA A 166 8.70 -2.00 9.30
C ALA A 166 8.92 -2.68 7.94
N ALA A 167 10.14 -2.64 7.41
CA ALA A 167 10.47 -3.14 6.07
C ALA A 167 10.05 -4.60 5.81
N PRO A 168 10.38 -5.60 6.67
CA PRO A 168 9.95 -6.97 6.44
C PRO A 168 8.43 -7.14 6.50
N ARG A 169 7.74 -6.40 7.38
CA ARG A 169 6.27 -6.42 7.52
C ARG A 169 5.55 -5.83 6.31
N LEU A 170 6.21 -4.92 5.60
CA LEU A 170 5.70 -4.31 4.37
C LEU A 170 6.25 -4.97 3.09
N ASN A 171 6.95 -6.11 3.23
CA ASN A 171 7.60 -6.80 2.11
C ASN A 171 8.54 -5.87 1.31
N ILE A 172 9.34 -5.08 2.02
CA ILE A 172 10.44 -4.25 1.48
C ILE A 172 11.74 -4.98 1.81
N THR A 173 12.03 -6.05 1.09
CA THR A 173 13.14 -6.97 1.39
C THR A 173 14.32 -6.87 0.44
N SER A 174 14.25 -5.97 -0.55
CA SER A 174 15.33 -5.77 -1.54
C SER A 174 15.73 -4.31 -1.68
N GLN A 175 17.00 -4.08 -2.02
CA GLN A 175 17.53 -2.76 -2.35
C GLN A 175 16.70 -2.07 -3.45
N LYS A 176 16.28 -2.83 -4.47
CA LYS A 176 15.43 -2.31 -5.55
C LYS A 176 14.07 -1.82 -5.01
N ALA A 177 13.42 -2.58 -4.13
CA ALA A 177 12.15 -2.18 -3.53
C ALA A 177 12.31 -0.90 -2.71
N LEU A 178 13.40 -0.79 -1.98
CA LEU A 178 13.69 0.34 -1.12
C LEU A 178 13.98 1.63 -1.92
N LEU A 179 14.69 1.53 -3.06
CA LEU A 179 14.85 2.65 -4.02
C LEU A 179 13.55 3.06 -4.71
N ILE A 180 12.65 2.10 -4.95
CA ILE A 180 11.31 2.39 -5.48
C ILE A 180 10.52 3.20 -4.45
N GLU A 181 10.54 2.79 -3.18
CA GLU A 181 9.85 3.49 -2.09
C GLU A 181 10.34 4.95 -1.94
N GLY A 182 11.66 5.18 -1.92
CA GLY A 182 12.22 6.53 -1.85
C GLY A 182 11.76 7.43 -3.00
N ARG A 183 11.70 6.89 -4.23
CA ARG A 183 11.18 7.63 -5.40
C ARG A 183 9.68 7.91 -5.30
N SER A 184 8.89 6.94 -4.81
CA SER A 184 7.45 7.10 -4.63
C SER A 184 7.10 8.18 -3.61
N ILE A 185 7.86 8.25 -2.51
CA ILE A 185 7.72 9.30 -1.50
C ILE A 185 8.09 10.67 -2.07
N LYS A 186 9.19 10.76 -2.82
CA LYS A 186 9.59 12.02 -3.47
C LYS A 186 8.48 12.53 -4.41
N LYS A 187 7.92 11.65 -5.25
CA LYS A 187 6.78 12.00 -6.11
C LYS A 187 5.57 12.48 -5.32
N LEU A 188 5.31 11.92 -4.13
CA LEU A 188 4.22 12.34 -3.27
C LEU A 188 4.47 13.76 -2.72
N LEU A 189 5.71 14.10 -2.36
CA LEU A 189 6.09 15.46 -1.97
C LEU A 189 5.91 16.47 -3.07
N ASP A 190 6.36 16.13 -4.27
CA ASP A 190 6.27 17.02 -5.43
C ASP A 190 4.80 17.37 -5.75
N LYS A 191 3.86 16.47 -5.42
CA LYS A 191 2.40 16.70 -5.52
C LYS A 191 1.82 17.56 -4.39
N ILE A 192 2.49 17.65 -3.23
CA ILE A 192 2.03 18.46 -2.09
C ILE A 192 2.54 19.90 -2.28
N GLY A 193 1.65 20.78 -2.75
CA GLY A 193 1.97 22.20 -2.98
C GLY A 193 2.49 22.95 -1.74
N PRO A 194 3.06 24.16 -1.90
CA PRO A 194 3.72 24.95 -0.84
C PRO A 194 2.96 25.06 0.49
N ASN A 195 1.63 25.06 0.42
CA ASN A 195 0.72 25.57 1.45
C ASN A 195 0.19 24.51 2.44
N ASP A 196 0.42 23.22 2.19
CA ASP A 196 -0.17 22.12 2.97
C ASP A 196 0.82 21.60 4.05
N GLN A 197 1.22 22.48 4.99
CA GLN A 197 2.29 22.22 5.97
C GLN A 197 2.08 20.94 6.80
N LYS A 198 0.83 20.56 7.08
CA LYS A 198 0.48 19.35 7.85
C LYS A 198 0.66 18.05 7.06
N LYS A 199 0.44 18.08 5.74
CA LYS A 199 0.75 16.94 4.85
C LYS A 199 2.24 16.90 4.52
N LYS A 200 2.89 18.07 4.41
CA LYS A 200 4.34 18.15 4.24
C LYS A 200 5.10 17.57 5.42
N SER A 201 4.74 17.80 6.68
CA SER A 201 5.51 17.23 7.80
C SER A 201 5.50 15.69 7.84
N VAL A 202 4.43 15.05 7.36
CA VAL A 202 4.32 13.58 7.26
C VAL A 202 5.15 13.02 6.10
N VAL A 203 5.22 13.72 4.96
CA VAL A 203 5.90 13.22 3.75
C VAL A 203 7.34 13.77 3.59
N ASN A 204 7.66 14.91 4.19
CA ASN A 204 8.97 15.58 4.04
C ASN A 204 10.02 14.98 4.98
N ARG A 205 9.57 14.39 6.09
CA ARG A 205 10.42 13.63 6.99
C ARG A 205 10.95 12.33 6.39
N PRO A 206 10.16 11.50 5.68
CA PRO A 206 10.75 10.36 5.02
C PRO A 206 11.85 10.75 4.02
N VAL A 207 11.80 11.93 3.39
CA VAL A 207 12.93 12.39 2.54
C VAL A 207 14.17 12.82 3.34
N GLY A 208 14.01 13.36 4.56
CA GLY A 208 15.13 13.54 5.50
C GLY A 208 15.73 12.21 5.94
N ILE A 209 14.87 11.24 6.26
CA ILE A 209 15.22 9.83 6.53
C ILE A 209 16.02 9.26 5.35
N PHE A 210 15.60 9.47 4.09
CA PHE A 210 16.34 9.05 2.88
C PHE A 210 17.62 9.86 2.58
N GLY A 211 17.78 11.07 3.13
CA GLY A 211 18.98 11.90 2.96
C GLY A 211 20.16 11.39 3.78
N SER A 212 19.93 11.10 5.07
CA SER A 212 20.90 10.47 5.98
C SER A 212 21.06 8.97 5.65
N LEU A 213 19.97 8.30 5.30
CA LEU A 213 20.01 6.94 4.79
C LEU A 213 20.62 6.83 3.41
N TRP A 214 20.90 7.89 2.64
CA TRP A 214 21.64 7.70 1.39
C TRP A 214 23.09 7.24 1.68
N SER A 215 23.68 7.77 2.76
CA SER A 215 25.00 7.36 3.25
C SER A 215 24.95 5.97 3.91
N TYR A 216 23.93 5.71 4.74
CA TYR A 216 23.72 4.38 5.33
C TYR A 216 23.21 3.34 4.33
N PHE A 217 22.57 3.72 3.22
CA PHE A 217 22.19 2.81 2.13
C PHE A 217 23.43 2.42 1.37
N CYS A 218 24.35 3.33 1.06
CA CYS A 218 25.65 2.93 0.54
C CYS A 218 26.34 1.93 1.50
N CYS A 219 26.16 2.09 2.81
CA CYS A 219 26.68 1.17 3.84
C CYS A 219 25.89 -0.16 3.95
N LEU A 220 24.56 -0.15 3.86
CA LEU A 220 23.69 -1.34 3.89
C LEU A 220 23.82 -2.14 2.58
N ILE A 221 24.02 -1.45 1.45
CA ILE A 221 24.40 -2.05 0.17
C ILE A 221 25.75 -2.74 0.34
N SER A 222 26.71 -2.09 0.99
CA SER A 222 28.02 -2.70 1.32
C SER A 222 27.91 -3.87 2.31
N MET A 223 27.00 -3.82 3.31
CA MET A 223 26.79 -4.88 4.30
C MET A 223 26.00 -6.08 3.75
N VAL A 224 25.00 -5.84 2.88
CA VAL A 224 24.22 -6.91 2.24
C VAL A 224 25.00 -7.56 1.09
N ASP A 225 25.82 -6.80 0.35
CA ASP A 225 26.81 -7.38 -0.57
C ASP A 225 27.84 -8.22 0.17
N MET A 226 28.24 -7.84 1.39
CA MET A 226 29.12 -8.64 2.24
C MET A 226 28.45 -9.91 2.78
N HIS A 227 27.14 -9.93 2.99
CA HIS A 227 26.43 -11.11 3.51
C HIS A 227 26.02 -12.11 2.41
N ILE A 228 25.77 -11.64 1.18
CA ILE A 228 25.46 -12.52 0.04
C ILE A 228 26.73 -13.00 -0.67
N SER A 229 27.78 -12.18 -0.77
CA SER A 229 29.09 -12.58 -1.32
C SER A 229 29.98 -13.29 -0.29
N GLY A 230 29.77 -13.01 1.00
CA GLY A 230 30.51 -13.59 2.12
C GLY A 230 30.12 -15.02 2.42
N LEU A 231 28.84 -15.43 2.31
CA LEU A 231 28.47 -16.82 2.59
C LEU A 231 29.02 -17.81 1.56
N HIS A 232 29.17 -17.41 0.29
CA HIS A 232 29.72 -18.30 -0.74
C HIS A 232 31.26 -18.42 -0.62
N SER A 233 31.95 -17.31 -0.33
CA SER A 233 33.40 -17.32 -0.06
C SER A 233 33.76 -17.98 1.28
N PHE A 234 32.91 -17.82 2.30
CA PHE A 234 33.10 -18.44 3.62
C PHE A 234 32.73 -19.93 3.62
N LEU A 235 31.77 -20.39 2.81
CA LEU A 235 31.55 -21.84 2.58
C LEU A 235 32.71 -22.47 1.80
N LEU A 236 33.28 -21.77 0.81
CA LEU A 236 34.45 -22.26 0.07
C LEU A 236 35.71 -22.32 0.95
N LEU A 237 35.88 -21.37 1.88
CA LEU A 237 36.94 -21.41 2.90
C LEU A 237 36.68 -22.50 3.96
N LEU A 238 35.44 -22.71 4.39
CA LEU A 238 35.10 -23.76 5.37
C LEU A 238 35.16 -25.18 4.79
N LEU A 239 34.87 -25.37 3.50
CA LEU A 239 35.00 -26.65 2.81
C LEU A 239 36.44 -26.91 2.33
N GLY A 240 37.27 -25.87 2.17
CA GLY A 240 38.68 -25.96 1.80
C GLY A 240 39.66 -26.18 2.97
N MET A 241 39.26 -25.90 4.22
CA MET A 241 40.18 -25.96 5.38
C MET A 241 40.04 -27.20 6.28
N ARG A 242 39.29 -28.23 5.86
CA ARG A 242 39.17 -29.48 6.65
C ARG A 242 40.20 -30.57 6.35
N SER A 243 41.30 -30.28 5.66
CA SER A 243 42.29 -31.32 5.28
C SER A 243 43.75 -31.04 5.61
N LEU A 244 44.10 -30.11 6.51
CA LEU A 244 45.51 -29.87 6.85
C LEU A 244 45.87 -29.75 8.35
N ASP A 245 44.90 -29.79 9.28
CA ASP A 245 45.20 -29.73 10.73
C ASP A 245 45.15 -31.09 11.46
N GLN A 246 45.23 -32.20 10.73
CA GLN A 246 45.60 -33.49 11.29
C GLN A 246 46.77 -34.09 10.51
N MET A 247 47.99 -33.58 10.74
CA MET A 247 49.18 -34.44 10.76
C MET A 247 50.35 -33.75 11.48
N VAL A 248 50.48 -34.14 12.75
CA VAL A 248 51.76 -34.36 13.47
C VAL A 248 52.49 -33.14 14.05
N VAL A 249 52.10 -32.83 15.29
CA VAL A 249 53.00 -32.48 16.39
C VAL A 249 53.68 -33.77 16.92
N LYS A 250 54.94 -33.64 17.38
CA LYS A 250 55.84 -34.55 18.15
C LYS A 250 57.02 -35.01 17.29
N GLU A 251 58.30 -34.91 17.68
CA GLU A 251 59.04 -34.82 18.95
C GLU A 251 60.23 -33.85 18.73
N GLY A 252 60.95 -33.24 19.67
CA GLY A 252 61.39 -33.61 21.01
C GLY A 252 62.81 -33.03 21.15
N SER A 253 63.06 -32.23 22.20
CA SER A 253 64.38 -31.73 22.57
C SER A 253 65.27 -32.89 23.06
N TRP A 254 66.59 -32.76 22.96
CA TRP A 254 67.59 -32.81 24.05
C TRP A 254 69.00 -32.97 23.45
N SER A 255 69.92 -32.10 23.90
CA SER A 255 71.40 -32.22 23.92
C SER A 255 72.15 -32.52 22.63
#